data_AF-A0A8J3FDL3-F1
#
_entry.id   AF-A0A8J3FDL3-F1
#
_cell.length_a   1.000
_cell.length_b   1.000
_cell.length_c   1.000
_cell.angle_alpha   90.00
_cell.angle_beta   90.00
_cell.angle_gamma   90.00
#
_symmetry.space_group_name_H-M   'P 1'
#
loop_
_entity.id
_entity.type
_entity.pdbx_description
1 polymer ?
#
loop_
_entity_poly.entity_id
_entity_poly.type
_entity_poly.pdbx_seq_one_letter_code
_entity_poly.pdbx_strand_id
1 'polypeptide(L)'
;MVFGVLALVGLALIAGWGYWRRRGTRRALPENVIALTREAQDLCLWSGTVREVVADGMRYPSPFRVKVYASRLFIGYVDQPYPVFTVPADAIQRVLTQPGRVNVLYRGGKHLTLYGDPAAMAQLARRILFVSKRARRKKA
;
A
#
# COMPACT_ATOMS: atom_id res chain seq x y z
N MET A 1 12.71 -60.78 -12.15
CA MET A 1 11.69 -59.84 -11.63
C MET A 1 12.16 -58.94 -10.48
N VAL A 2 13.41 -59.03 -10.00
CA VAL A 2 13.91 -58.24 -8.85
C VAL A 2 14.42 -56.84 -9.25
N PHE A 3 14.95 -56.69 -10.48
CA PHE A 3 15.52 -55.42 -10.96
C PHE A 3 14.50 -54.30 -11.21
N GLY A 4 13.24 -54.64 -11.52
CA GLY A 4 12.18 -53.64 -11.75
C GLY A 4 11.73 -52.93 -10.46
N VAL A 5 11.76 -53.63 -9.33
CA VAL A 5 11.35 -53.08 -8.02
C VAL A 5 12.39 -52.09 -7.49
N LEU A 6 13.68 -52.38 -7.68
CA LEU A 6 14.78 -51.49 -7.28
C LEU A 6 14.76 -50.17 -8.04
N ALA A 7 14.42 -50.19 -9.33
CA ALA A 7 14.29 -48.97 -10.14
C ALA A 7 13.12 -48.07 -9.68
N LEU A 8 12.00 -48.67 -9.28
CA LEU A 8 10.83 -47.94 -8.77
C LEU A 8 11.11 -47.28 -7.42
N VAL A 9 11.83 -47.96 -6.51
CA VAL A 9 12.20 -47.39 -5.21
C VAL A 9 13.17 -46.21 -5.38
N GLY A 10 14.14 -46.32 -6.29
CA GLY A 10 15.04 -45.21 -6.63
C GLY A 10 14.30 -43.97 -7.16
N LEU A 11 13.34 -44.17 -8.06
CA LEU A 11 12.50 -43.09 -8.61
C LEU A 11 11.63 -42.42 -7.55
N ALA A 12 11.04 -43.21 -6.64
CA ALA A 12 10.22 -42.69 -5.55
C ALA A 12 11.04 -41.83 -4.55
N LEU A 13 12.27 -42.23 -4.25
CA LEU A 13 13.18 -41.47 -3.37
C LEU A 13 13.63 -40.15 -4.02
N ILE A 14 13.93 -40.14 -5.32
CA ILE A 14 14.29 -38.92 -6.06
C ILE A 14 13.10 -37.96 -6.13
N ALA A 15 11.90 -38.46 -6.43
CA ALA A 15 10.69 -37.66 -6.47
C ALA A 15 10.34 -37.09 -5.08
N GLY A 16 10.46 -37.90 -4.03
CA GLY A 16 10.26 -37.48 -2.63
C GLY A 16 11.25 -36.39 -2.21
N TRP A 17 12.53 -36.55 -2.57
CA TRP A 17 13.57 -35.57 -2.23
C TRP A 17 13.40 -34.26 -3.02
N GLY A 18 13.05 -34.35 -4.31
CA GLY A 18 12.73 -33.18 -5.13
C GLY A 18 11.49 -32.43 -4.64
N TYR A 19 10.49 -33.14 -4.10
CA TYR A 19 9.28 -32.55 -3.53
C TYR A 19 9.56 -31.85 -2.19
N TRP A 20 10.37 -32.46 -1.32
CA TRP A 20 10.74 -31.88 -0.02
C TRP A 20 11.65 -30.65 -0.16
N ARG A 21 12.62 -30.68 -1.09
CA ARG A 21 13.52 -29.55 -1.38
C ARG A 21 12.77 -28.32 -1.93
N ARG A 22 11.67 -28.52 -2.66
CA ARG A 22 10.81 -27.42 -3.16
C ARG A 22 9.91 -26.79 -2.08
N ARG A 23 9.59 -27.50 -0.99
CA ARG A 23 8.82 -26.91 0.12
C ARG A 23 9.66 -26.05 1.06
N GLY A 24 10.96 -26.31 1.19
CA GLY A 24 11.86 -25.61 2.12
C GLY A 24 12.18 -24.14 1.78
N THR A 25 11.78 -23.63 0.61
CA THR A 25 12.08 -22.25 0.16
C THR A 25 10.88 -21.31 0.15
N ARG A 26 9.71 -21.73 0.64
CA ARG A 26 8.67 -20.78 1.03
C ARG A 26 8.91 -20.34 2.45
N ARG A 27 9.96 -19.54 2.67
CA ARG A 27 10.00 -18.66 3.84
C ARG A 27 8.73 -17.81 3.75
N ALA A 28 7.77 -18.08 4.62
CA ALA A 28 6.65 -17.19 4.83
C ALA A 28 7.25 -15.80 5.08
N LEU A 29 7.06 -14.88 4.14
CA LEU A 29 7.41 -13.49 4.39
C LEU A 29 6.64 -13.09 5.66
N PRO A 30 7.28 -12.40 6.62
CA PRO A 30 6.55 -11.89 7.77
C PRO A 30 5.33 -11.13 7.24
N GLU A 31 4.16 -11.28 7.87
CA GLU A 31 2.89 -10.67 7.43
C GLU A 31 2.95 -9.14 7.23
N ASN A 32 4.05 -8.51 7.67
CA ASN A 32 4.36 -7.09 7.50
C ASN A 32 5.34 -6.74 6.36
N VAL A 33 5.78 -7.69 5.54
CA VAL A 33 6.72 -7.44 4.44
C VAL A 33 5.99 -7.57 3.10
N ILE A 34 5.49 -6.45 2.60
CA ILE A 34 4.85 -6.38 1.29
C ILE A 34 5.93 -6.20 0.20
N ALA A 35 6.22 -7.27 -0.54
CA ALA A 35 7.05 -7.23 -1.74
C ALA A 35 6.29 -6.54 -2.89
N LEU A 36 6.54 -5.25 -3.11
CA LEU A 36 5.88 -4.44 -4.14
C LEU A 36 6.57 -4.64 -5.50
N THR A 37 6.14 -5.63 -6.29
CA THR A 37 6.51 -5.86 -7.70
C THR A 37 6.02 -4.72 -8.62
N ARG A 38 6.42 -4.70 -9.91
CA ARG A 38 6.02 -3.66 -10.88
C ARG A 38 4.50 -3.56 -11.08
N GLU A 39 3.77 -4.65 -10.87
CA GLU A 39 2.31 -4.74 -10.91
C GLU A 39 1.62 -4.10 -9.71
N ALA A 40 2.36 -3.79 -8.64
CA ALA A 40 1.80 -3.30 -7.39
C ALA A 40 1.47 -1.78 -7.38
N GLN A 41 1.34 -1.14 -8.55
CA GLN A 41 0.99 0.29 -8.63
C GLN A 41 -0.41 0.57 -8.08
N ASP A 42 -1.31 -0.42 -8.14
CA ASP A 42 -2.67 -0.38 -7.61
C ASP A 42 -2.80 -1.10 -6.26
N LEU A 43 -1.69 -1.44 -5.61
CA LEU A 43 -1.76 -2.00 -4.26
C LEU A 43 -2.20 -0.92 -3.26
N CYS A 44 -3.37 -1.14 -2.65
CA CYS A 44 -3.88 -0.35 -1.54
C CYS A 44 -3.09 -0.68 -0.26
N LEU A 45 -2.31 0.27 0.24
CA LEU A 45 -1.51 0.15 1.46
C LEU A 45 -2.28 0.56 2.71
N TRP A 46 -3.35 1.34 2.54
CA TRP A 46 -4.22 1.80 3.61
C TRP A 46 -5.53 2.28 3.04
N SER A 47 -6.63 2.01 3.74
CA SER A 47 -7.96 2.53 3.43
C SER A 47 -8.64 2.95 4.73
N GLY A 48 -9.32 4.09 4.71
CA GLY A 48 -10.08 4.58 5.84
C GLY A 48 -11.01 5.71 5.45
N THR A 49 -11.79 6.19 6.42
CA THR A 49 -12.73 7.29 6.21
C THR A 49 -12.25 8.51 6.98
N VAL A 50 -12.39 9.68 6.37
CA VAL A 50 -12.14 10.98 6.99
C VAL A 50 -13.47 11.72 7.08
N ARG A 51 -13.66 12.49 8.14
CA ARG A 51 -14.91 13.23 8.39
C ARG A 51 -15.05 14.44 7.47
N GLU A 52 -13.92 15.04 7.11
CA GLU A 52 -13.90 16.29 6.37
C GLU A 52 -12.58 16.42 5.59
N VAL A 53 -12.68 17.07 4.43
CA VAL A 53 -11.55 17.44 3.59
C VAL A 53 -11.57 18.94 3.35
N VAL A 54 -10.42 19.60 3.46
CA VAL A 54 -10.23 20.99 3.01
C VAL A 54 -9.17 20.98 1.91
N ALA A 55 -9.55 21.34 0.69
CA ALA A 55 -8.64 21.39 -0.45
C ALA A 55 -8.53 22.82 -0.97
N ASP A 56 -7.32 23.36 -0.99
CA ASP A 56 -7.03 24.70 -1.53
C ASP A 56 -7.97 25.80 -0.97
N GLY A 57 -8.26 25.74 0.34
CA GLY A 57 -9.17 26.66 1.03
C GLY A 57 -10.66 26.30 0.98
N MET A 58 -11.06 25.37 0.10
CA MET A 58 -12.45 24.91 0.00
C MET A 58 -12.73 23.79 0.99
N ARG A 59 -13.78 23.95 1.80
CA ARG A 59 -14.19 22.99 2.83
C ARG A 59 -15.26 22.05 2.30
N TYR A 60 -15.06 20.75 2.48
CA TYR A 60 -15.98 19.69 2.11
C TYR A 60 -16.40 18.91 3.38
N PRO A 61 -17.49 19.32 4.04
CA PRO A 61 -17.95 18.74 5.31
C PRO A 61 -18.76 17.45 5.08
N SER A 62 -18.14 16.46 4.44
CA SER A 62 -18.77 15.17 4.13
C SER A 62 -17.77 14.05 4.43
N PRO A 63 -18.22 12.85 4.82
CA PRO A 63 -17.34 11.71 4.94
C PRO A 63 -16.73 11.33 3.58
N PHE A 64 -15.40 11.29 3.51
CA PHE A 64 -14.65 10.82 2.35
C PHE A 64 -13.93 9.52 2.66
N ARG A 65 -13.92 8.60 1.70
CA ARG A 65 -13.05 7.44 1.72
C ARG A 65 -11.69 7.83 1.15
N VAL A 66 -10.66 7.59 1.94
CA VAL A 66 -9.27 7.84 1.59
C VAL A 66 -8.56 6.50 1.42
N LYS A 67 -7.90 6.32 0.29
CA LYS A 67 -7.07 5.15 -0.01
C LYS A 67 -5.66 5.60 -0.36
N VAL A 68 -4.67 5.01 0.29
CA VAL A 68 -3.25 5.23 -0.01
C VAL A 68 -2.77 4.07 -0.86
N TYR A 69 -2.49 4.33 -2.12
CA TYR A 69 -1.87 3.38 -3.02
C TYR A 69 -0.35 3.57 -3.05
N ALA A 70 0.38 2.57 -3.54
CA ALA A 70 1.82 2.67 -3.71
C ALA A 70 2.26 3.83 -4.63
N SER A 71 1.39 4.25 -5.57
CA SER A 71 1.65 5.28 -6.58
C SER A 71 0.96 6.62 -6.33
N ARG A 72 -0.14 6.65 -5.56
CA ARG A 72 -1.03 7.81 -5.43
C ARG A 72 -1.87 7.78 -4.16
N LEU A 73 -2.33 8.94 -3.73
CA LEU A 73 -3.38 9.12 -2.74
C LEU A 73 -4.71 9.33 -3.47
N PHE A 74 -5.72 8.56 -3.09
CA PHE A 74 -7.08 8.64 -3.61
C PHE A 74 -8.00 9.14 -2.51
N ILE A 75 -8.85 10.11 -2.82
CA ILE A 75 -9.86 10.65 -1.91
C ILE A 75 -11.15 10.79 -2.73
N GLY A 76 -12.17 10.04 -2.34
CA GLY A 76 -13.48 10.06 -2.99
C GLY A 76 -14.58 9.94 -1.96
N TYR A 77 -15.83 10.14 -2.38
CA TYR A 77 -16.96 9.85 -1.50
C TYR A 77 -17.02 8.36 -1.18
N VAL A 78 -17.56 8.01 -0.01
CA VAL A 78 -17.66 6.62 0.44
C VAL A 78 -18.43 5.74 -0.55
N ASP A 79 -19.45 6.32 -1.18
CA ASP A 79 -20.41 5.65 -2.07
C ASP A 79 -20.10 5.83 -3.56
N GLN A 80 -18.99 6.48 -3.91
CA GLN A 80 -18.62 6.70 -5.31
C GLN A 80 -17.34 5.93 -5.67
N PRO A 81 -17.30 5.27 -6.85
CA PRO A 81 -16.12 4.54 -7.29
C PRO A 81 -15.00 5.46 -7.79
N TYR A 82 -15.30 6.74 -8.05
CA TYR A 82 -14.37 7.70 -8.64
C TYR A 82 -13.78 8.66 -7.59
N PRO A 83 -12.50 9.06 -7.73
CA PRO A 83 -11.90 10.02 -6.82
C PRO A 83 -12.41 11.42 -7.12
N VAL A 84 -12.65 12.17 -6.04
CA VAL A 84 -12.79 13.64 -6.12
C VAL A 84 -11.40 14.27 -6.19
N PHE A 85 -10.45 13.74 -5.42
CA PHE A 85 -9.05 14.17 -5.45
C PHE A 85 -8.13 12.98 -5.66
N THR A 86 -7.17 13.15 -6.58
CA THR A 86 -6.06 12.22 -6.76
C THR A 86 -4.75 12.98 -6.64
N VAL A 87 -3.89 12.58 -5.70
CA VAL A 87 -2.58 13.19 -5.50
C VAL A 87 -1.50 12.15 -5.80
N PRO A 88 -0.71 12.31 -6.88
CA PRO A 88 0.41 11.42 -7.17
C PRO A 88 1.43 11.41 -6.02
N ALA A 89 1.95 10.24 -5.66
CA ALA A 89 2.87 10.12 -4.51
C ALA A 89 4.17 10.89 -4.72
N ASP A 90 4.63 11.03 -5.98
CA ASP A 90 5.80 11.82 -6.36
C ASP A 90 5.54 13.34 -6.39
N ALA A 91 4.27 13.75 -6.39
CA ALA A 91 3.88 15.14 -6.30
C ALA A 91 3.80 15.63 -4.84
N ILE A 92 3.75 14.72 -3.86
CA ILE A 92 3.69 15.06 -2.44
C ILE A 92 5.03 15.65 -2.00
N GLN A 93 5.01 16.89 -1.53
CA GLN A 93 6.17 17.65 -1.09
C GLN A 93 6.37 17.59 0.43
N ARG A 94 5.28 17.69 1.19
CA ARG A 94 5.33 17.68 2.65
C ARG A 94 4.06 17.07 3.23
N VAL A 95 4.20 16.37 4.35
CA VAL A 95 3.08 15.87 5.15
C VAL A 95 3.26 16.39 6.57
N LEU A 96 2.28 17.12 7.09
CA LEU A 96 2.24 17.60 8.46
C LEU A 96 1.14 16.86 9.20
N THR A 97 1.43 16.39 10.40
CA THR A 97 0.47 15.62 11.22
C THR A 97 0.21 16.37 12.51
N GLN A 98 -1.06 16.46 12.87
CA GLN A 98 -1.55 16.95 14.15
C GLN A 98 -2.61 15.96 14.66
N PRO A 99 -2.92 15.94 15.97
CA PRO A 99 -4.02 15.13 16.48
C PRO A 99 -5.32 15.41 15.70
N GLY A 100 -5.89 14.37 15.10
CA GLY A 100 -7.14 14.46 14.31
C GLY A 100 -7.03 15.15 12.94
N ARG A 101 -5.81 15.50 12.48
CA ARG A 101 -5.60 16.22 11.22
C ARG A 101 -4.32 15.82 10.49
N VAL A 102 -4.41 15.66 9.16
CA VAL A 102 -3.24 15.49 8.28
C VAL A 102 -3.26 16.56 7.19
N ASN A 103 -2.17 17.32 7.04
CA ASN A 103 -1.99 18.24 5.93
C ASN A 103 -1.01 17.66 4.92
N VAL A 104 -1.38 17.65 3.66
CA VAL A 104 -0.58 17.20 2.53
C VAL A 104 -0.35 18.39 1.61
N LEU A 105 0.90 18.82 1.50
CA LEU A 105 1.35 19.80 0.50
C LEU A 105 1.85 19.03 -0.72
N TYR A 106 1.36 19.40 -1.89
CA TYR A 106 1.72 18.76 -3.15
C TYR A 106 2.00 19.77 -4.26
N ARG A 107 2.52 19.28 -5.39
CA ARG A 107 3.05 20.09 -6.50
C ARG A 107 2.13 21.26 -6.87
N GLY A 108 2.73 22.43 -7.05
CA GLY A 108 2.03 23.67 -7.41
C GLY A 108 1.53 24.47 -6.20
N GLY A 109 2.06 24.22 -5.00
CA GLY A 109 1.65 24.94 -3.78
C GLY A 109 0.27 24.53 -3.25
N LYS A 110 -0.34 23.51 -3.87
CA LYS A 110 -1.66 23.02 -3.49
C LYS A 110 -1.60 22.28 -2.17
N HIS A 111 -2.63 22.44 -1.37
CA HIS A 111 -2.71 21.86 -0.05
C HIS A 111 -4.03 21.14 0.16
N LEU A 112 -3.93 20.02 0.85
CA LEU A 112 -5.06 19.19 1.21
C LEU A 112 -4.97 18.89 2.69
N THR A 113 -6.01 19.26 3.43
CA THR A 113 -6.17 18.94 4.84
C THR A 113 -7.24 17.87 4.99
N LEU A 114 -6.94 16.82 5.73
CA LEU A 114 -7.83 15.73 6.06
C LEU A 114 -8.10 15.76 7.56
N TYR A 115 -9.37 15.67 7.96
CA TYR A 115 -9.77 15.62 9.36
C TYR A 115 -10.47 14.30 9.67
N GLY A 116 -10.14 13.70 10.80
CA GLY A 116 -10.74 12.43 11.21
C GLY A 116 -10.31 12.02 12.60
N ASP A 117 -10.48 10.74 12.90
CA ASP A 117 -10.03 10.14 14.15
C ASP A 117 -8.49 10.29 14.32
N PRO A 118 -7.98 10.71 15.49
CA PRO A 118 -6.55 10.90 15.70
C PRO A 118 -5.68 9.66 15.41
N ALA A 119 -6.12 8.47 15.79
CA ALA A 119 -5.38 7.24 15.55
C ALA A 119 -5.34 6.91 14.06
N ALA A 120 -6.48 7.05 13.37
CA ALA A 120 -6.57 6.89 11.92
C ALA A 120 -5.68 7.91 11.17
N MET A 121 -5.66 9.17 11.61
CA MET A 121 -4.86 10.24 11.01
C MET A 121 -3.35 10.00 11.19
N ALA A 122 -2.93 9.51 12.35
CA ALA A 122 -1.54 9.12 12.57
C ALA A 122 -1.11 7.98 11.65
N GLN A 123 -1.95 6.95 11.48
CA GLN A 123 -1.67 5.85 10.56
C GLN A 123 -1.64 6.33 9.10
N LEU A 124 -2.62 7.13 8.68
CA LEU A 124 -2.69 7.72 7.35
C LEU A 124 -1.43 8.51 7.03
N ALA A 125 -1.00 9.41 7.92
CA ALA A 125 0.21 10.20 7.71
C ALA A 125 1.47 9.35 7.55
N ARG A 126 1.63 8.29 8.36
CA ARG A 126 2.76 7.35 8.22
C ARG A 126 2.77 6.69 6.84
N ARG A 127 1.60 6.30 6.33
CA ARG A 127 1.45 5.65 5.02
C ARG A 127 1.72 6.63 3.86
N ILE A 128 1.22 7.87 3.94
CA ILE A 128 1.50 8.93 2.96
C ILE A 128 3.00 9.28 2.94
N LEU A 129 3.63 9.41 4.12
CA LEU A 129 5.06 9.64 4.24
C LEU A 129 5.89 8.50 3.64
N PHE A 130 5.49 7.26 3.87
CA PHE A 130 6.14 6.09 3.30
C PHE A 130 6.11 6.12 1.76
N VAL A 131 4.94 6.32 1.15
CA VAL A 131 4.82 6.32 -0.32
C VAL A 131 5.54 7.51 -0.97
N SER A 132 5.47 8.70 -0.37
CA SER A 132 6.13 9.89 -0.91
C SER A 132 7.67 9.78 -0.87
N LYS A 133 8.25 9.28 0.24
CA LYS A 133 9.69 9.02 0.34
C LYS A 133 10.15 7.99 -0.70
N ARG A 134 9.38 6.91 -0.89
CA ARG A 134 9.69 5.87 -1.88
C ARG A 134 9.62 6.41 -3.30
N ALA A 135 8.59 7.18 -3.64
CA ALA A 135 8.41 7.73 -4.98
C ALA A 135 9.59 8.63 -5.39
N ARG A 136 10.14 9.40 -4.44
CA ARG A 136 11.34 10.23 -4.69
C ARG A 136 12.60 9.40 -4.92
N ARG A 137 12.82 8.33 -4.16
CA ARG A 137 13.98 7.43 -4.33
C ARG A 137 14.02 6.73 -5.69
N LYS A 138 12.87 6.54 -6.35
CA LYS A 138 12.82 5.93 -7.69
C LYS A 138 13.20 6.90 -8.82
N LYS A 139 13.24 8.21 -8.57
CA LYS A 139 13.55 9.24 -9.58
C LYS A 139 15.01 9.73 -9.52
N ALA A 140 15.67 9.51 -8.39
CA ALA A 140 17.11 9.75 -8.22
C ALA A 140 17.89 8.56 -8.76
#